data_AF-A0A6G2U5M7-F1
#
_entry.id   AF-A0A6G2U5M7-F1
#
_cell.length_a   1.000
_cell.length_b   1.000
_cell.length_c   1.000
_cell.angle_alpha   90.00
_cell.angle_beta   90.00
_cell.angle_gamma   90.00
#
_symmetry.space_group_name_H-M   'P 1'
#
loop_
_entity.id
_entity.type
_entity.pdbx_description
1 polymer ?
#
loop_
_entity_poly.entity_id
_entity_poly.type
_entity_poly.pdbx_seq_one_letter_code
_entity_poly.pdbx_strand_id
1 'polypeptide(L)'
;MSTIERAELGKFFAVSIRQFNAGHSAPEMFSTAIDAEWHRLMETPEYAEFSDRHAGQILGHTSNCGAGRISWISAYEEMYGSLPEIWFTDTDGKVDEQALARYRETGVVVAEWDCSPAPDGDAVPEPKTATIR
;
A
#
# COMPACT_ATOMS: atom_id res chain seq x y z
N MET A 1 -10.96 1.34 -19.08
CA MET A 1 -11.05 2.40 -18.04
C MET A 1 -10.30 1.87 -16.82
N SER A 2 -9.45 2.69 -16.19
CA SER A 2 -8.86 2.31 -14.90
C SER A 2 -9.96 2.31 -13.85
N THR A 3 -9.99 1.31 -12.97
CA THR A 3 -10.89 1.31 -11.82
C THR A 3 -10.43 2.34 -10.78
N ILE A 4 -11.28 2.65 -9.81
CA ILE A 4 -10.92 3.60 -8.75
C ILE A 4 -9.83 3.01 -7.84
N GLU A 5 -9.87 1.71 -7.59
CA GLU A 5 -8.84 0.94 -6.86
C GLU A 5 -7.49 1.10 -7.54
N ARG A 6 -7.42 0.92 -8.87
CA ARG A 6 -6.18 1.05 -9.62
C ARG A 6 -5.64 2.48 -9.63
N ALA A 7 -6.52 3.47 -9.66
CA ALA A 7 -6.10 4.87 -9.56
C ALA A 7 -5.50 5.18 -8.17
N GLU A 8 -6.12 4.69 -7.10
CA GLU A 8 -5.63 4.87 -5.73
C GLU A 8 -4.37 4.05 -5.43
N LEU A 9 -4.24 2.86 -6.01
CA LEU A 9 -3.01 2.07 -5.95
C LEU A 9 -1.82 2.86 -6.53
N GLY A 10 -2.03 3.57 -7.64
CA GLY A 10 -0.98 4.40 -8.24
C GLY A 10 -0.56 5.56 -7.32
N LYS A 11 -1.51 6.16 -6.59
CA LYS A 11 -1.19 7.18 -5.57
C LYS A 11 -0.46 6.58 -4.38
N PHE A 12 -0.84 5.39 -3.94
CA PHE A 12 -0.15 4.67 -2.88
C PHE A 12 1.32 4.37 -3.25
N PHE A 13 1.59 3.98 -4.49
CA PHE A 13 2.95 3.76 -4.99
C PHE A 13 3.79 5.04 -4.96
N ALA A 14 3.22 6.17 -5.40
CA ALA A 14 3.88 7.47 -5.32
C ALA A 14 4.19 7.88 -3.86
N VAL A 15 3.24 7.68 -2.94
CA VAL A 15 3.44 7.91 -1.50
C VAL A 15 4.54 6.99 -0.96
N SER A 16 4.59 5.73 -1.40
CA SER A 16 5.57 4.75 -0.94
C SER A 16 7.00 5.17 -1.26
N ILE A 17 7.25 5.61 -2.48
CA ILE A 17 8.56 6.13 -2.86
C ILE A 17 8.92 7.40 -2.08
N ARG A 18 7.97 8.30 -1.86
CA ARG A 18 8.20 9.48 -1.01
C ARG A 18 8.63 9.07 0.40
N GLN A 19 7.97 8.06 0.99
CA GLN A 19 8.27 7.56 2.32
C GLN A 19 9.66 6.90 2.38
N PHE A 20 10.00 6.04 1.40
CA PHE A 20 11.32 5.44 1.32
C PHE A 20 12.44 6.49 1.16
N ASN A 21 12.23 7.48 0.29
CA ASN A 21 13.19 8.57 0.10
C ASN A 21 13.37 9.45 1.35
N ALA A 22 12.36 9.51 2.22
CA ALA A 22 12.42 10.20 3.51
C ALA A 22 13.02 9.33 4.63
N GLY A 23 13.36 8.06 4.36
CA GLY A 23 13.87 7.12 5.37
C GLY A 23 12.80 6.61 6.34
N HIS A 24 11.52 6.72 5.98
CA HIS A 24 10.41 6.17 6.76
C HIS A 24 10.23 4.67 6.50
N SER A 25 9.47 4.01 7.40
CA SER A 25 9.08 2.60 7.23
C SER A 25 8.20 2.39 6.01
N ALA A 26 8.10 1.14 5.56
CA ALA A 26 7.20 0.74 4.49
C ALA A 26 5.75 1.12 4.83
N PRO A 27 5.02 1.78 3.91
CA PRO A 27 3.62 2.10 4.09
C PRO A 27 2.73 0.86 4.29
N GLU A 28 1.79 0.97 5.22
CA GLU A 28 0.86 -0.11 5.54
C GLU A 28 -0.31 -0.13 4.53
N MET A 29 -0.49 -1.23 3.78
CA MET A 29 -1.65 -1.39 2.89
C MET A 29 -2.83 -1.92 3.68
N PHE A 30 -3.72 -1.03 4.12
CA PHE A 30 -4.89 -1.39 4.93
C PHE A 30 -6.19 -1.54 4.14
N SER A 31 -6.24 -1.04 2.89
CA SER A 31 -7.45 -1.12 2.07
C SER A 31 -7.51 -2.46 1.37
N THR A 32 -8.45 -3.30 1.78
CA THR A 32 -8.67 -4.62 1.19
C THR A 32 -9.10 -4.55 -0.29
N ALA A 33 -9.84 -3.51 -0.70
CA ALA A 33 -10.21 -3.34 -2.11
C ALA A 33 -9.00 -2.98 -2.98
N ILE A 34 -8.13 -2.09 -2.51
CA ILE A 34 -6.91 -1.69 -3.22
C ILE A 34 -5.86 -2.81 -3.21
N ASP A 35 -5.76 -3.55 -2.10
CA ASP A 35 -4.87 -4.71 -1.99
C ASP A 35 -5.25 -5.82 -2.99
N ALA A 36 -6.54 -6.18 -3.06
CA ALA A 36 -7.02 -7.16 -4.05
C ALA A 36 -6.72 -6.72 -5.50
N GLU A 37 -6.83 -5.42 -5.78
CA GLU A 37 -6.45 -4.87 -7.06
C GLU A 37 -4.94 -4.95 -7.32
N TRP A 38 -4.12 -4.74 -6.30
CA TRP A 38 -2.68 -4.86 -6.39
C TRP A 38 -2.26 -6.30 -6.69
N HIS A 39 -2.78 -7.29 -5.94
CA HIS A 39 -2.51 -8.72 -6.21
C HIS A 39 -2.92 -9.10 -7.62
N ARG A 40 -4.11 -8.66 -8.08
CA ARG A 40 -4.57 -8.93 -9.45
C ARG A 40 -3.64 -8.32 -10.49
N LEU A 41 -3.13 -7.11 -10.26
CA LEU A 41 -2.22 -6.44 -11.19
C LEU A 41 -0.84 -7.11 -11.24
N MET A 42 -0.32 -7.61 -10.11
CA MET A 42 0.97 -8.32 -10.07
C MET A 42 1.00 -9.58 -10.95
N GLU A 43 -0.16 -10.20 -11.18
CA GLU A 43 -0.30 -11.36 -12.07
C GLU A 43 -0.33 -10.97 -13.57
N THR A 44 -0.19 -9.68 -13.91
CA THR A 44 -0.17 -9.21 -15.29
C THR A 44 1.19 -8.61 -15.68
N PRO A 45 1.58 -8.68 -16.97
CA PRO A 45 2.77 -8.00 -17.46
C PRO A 45 2.75 -6.47 -17.28
N GLU A 46 1.58 -5.89 -17.02
CA GLU A 46 1.37 -4.45 -16.89
C GLU A 46 1.89 -3.91 -15.57
N TYR A 47 2.16 -4.78 -14.58
CA TYR A 47 2.63 -4.38 -13.26
C TYR A 47 3.92 -3.57 -13.29
N ALA A 48 4.88 -3.98 -14.12
CA ALA A 48 6.16 -3.30 -14.25
C ALA A 48 5.99 -1.88 -14.79
N GLU A 49 5.20 -1.72 -15.85
CA GLU A 49 4.91 -0.40 -16.43
C GLU A 49 4.10 0.48 -15.45
N PHE A 50 3.13 -0.12 -14.76
CA PHE A 50 2.32 0.59 -13.77
C PHE A 50 3.18 1.08 -12.59
N SER A 51 4.06 0.22 -12.08
CA SER A 51 4.99 0.57 -11.00
C SER A 51 5.92 1.69 -11.46
N ASP A 52 6.57 1.55 -12.61
CA ASP A 52 7.46 2.58 -13.15
C ASP A 52 6.74 3.92 -13.33
N ARG A 53 5.52 3.92 -13.87
CA ARG A 53 4.72 5.14 -14.06
C ARG A 53 4.44 5.89 -12.76
N HIS A 54 4.19 5.19 -11.66
CA HIS A 54 3.72 5.77 -10.41
C HIS A 54 4.80 5.90 -9.33
N ALA A 55 5.83 5.07 -9.39
CA ALA A 55 6.94 4.98 -8.43
C ALA A 55 8.31 5.27 -9.06
N GLY A 56 8.42 5.35 -10.40
CA GLY A 56 9.71 5.50 -11.09
C GLY A 56 10.65 4.29 -10.96
N GLN A 57 10.14 3.19 -10.42
CA GLN A 57 10.80 1.90 -10.28
C GLN A 57 9.75 0.81 -10.07
N ILE A 58 10.14 -0.46 -10.24
CA ILE A 58 9.29 -1.60 -9.92
C ILE A 58 9.23 -1.73 -8.40
N LEU A 59 8.03 -1.68 -7.81
CA LEU A 59 7.90 -1.93 -6.37
C LEU A 59 7.75 -3.43 -6.12
N GLY A 60 8.53 -3.95 -5.17
CA GLY A 60 8.31 -5.28 -4.62
C GLY A 60 7.07 -5.30 -3.73
N HIS A 61 6.59 -6.52 -3.45
CA HIS A 61 5.50 -6.77 -2.51
C HIS A 61 6.01 -7.69 -1.41
N THR A 62 5.80 -7.29 -0.15
CA THR A 62 6.17 -8.10 1.01
C THR A 62 4.91 -8.44 1.80
N SER A 63 4.65 -9.73 1.97
CA SER A 63 3.68 -10.20 2.96
C SER A 63 4.22 -9.92 4.36
N ASN A 64 3.46 -9.19 5.15
CA ASN A 64 3.73 -8.94 6.55
C ASN A 64 2.41 -8.99 7.31
N CYS A 65 2.38 -8.66 8.59
CA CYS A 65 1.12 -8.45 9.28
C CYS A 65 1.31 -7.45 10.41
N GLY A 66 0.30 -6.64 10.63
CA GLY A 66 0.33 -5.65 11.69
C GLY A 66 -1.02 -4.99 11.91
N ALA A 67 -1.10 -4.28 13.03
CA ALA A 67 -2.24 -3.47 13.40
C ALA A 67 -1.74 -2.22 14.09
N GLY A 68 -2.37 -1.08 13.82
CA GLY A 68 -1.94 0.18 14.39
C GLY A 68 -2.33 1.39 13.55
N ARG A 69 -1.72 2.53 13.90
CA ARG A 69 -1.91 3.76 13.16
C ARG A 69 -1.23 3.67 11.79
N ILE A 70 -1.96 4.02 10.74
CA ILE A 70 -1.42 4.10 9.38
C ILE A 70 -0.53 5.33 9.27
N SER A 71 0.74 5.10 8.96
CA SER A 71 1.81 6.09 9.16
C SER A 71 1.90 7.11 8.03
N TRP A 72 1.39 6.76 6.84
CA TRP A 72 1.56 7.53 5.61
C TRP A 72 0.38 8.45 5.27
N ILE A 73 -0.72 8.43 6.04
CA ILE A 73 -1.94 9.19 5.74
C ILE A 73 -1.65 10.68 5.50
N SER A 74 -0.86 11.31 6.36
CA SER A 74 -0.53 12.74 6.21
C SER A 74 0.28 13.02 4.93
N ALA A 75 1.14 12.09 4.49
CA ALA A 75 1.88 12.24 3.25
C ALA A 75 0.96 12.12 2.03
N TYR A 76 -0.02 11.21 2.07
CA TYR A 76 -1.07 11.12 1.05
C TYR A 76 -1.88 12.41 0.99
N GLU A 77 -2.34 12.91 2.14
CA GLU A 77 -3.18 14.11 2.22
C GLU A 77 -2.47 15.36 1.69
N GLU A 78 -1.18 15.49 1.96
CA GLU A 78 -0.37 16.57 1.42
C GLU A 78 -0.27 16.51 -0.12
N MET A 79 -0.27 15.31 -0.70
CA MET A 79 -0.12 15.11 -2.15
C MET A 79 -1.45 15.17 -2.91
N TYR A 80 -2.53 14.68 -2.31
CA TYR A 80 -3.77 14.37 -3.03
C TYR A 80 -5.05 14.86 -2.32
N GLY A 81 -4.94 15.39 -1.11
CA GLY A 81 -6.07 15.70 -0.25
C GLY A 81 -6.62 14.47 0.48
N SER A 82 -7.81 14.59 1.08
CA SER A 82 -8.38 13.54 1.91
C SER A 82 -8.55 12.20 1.20
N LEU A 83 -8.39 11.10 1.94
CA LEU A 83 -8.60 9.74 1.42
C LEU A 83 -10.03 9.60 0.88
N PRO A 84 -10.21 9.13 -0.37
CA PRO A 84 -11.51 8.75 -0.86
C PRO A 84 -12.06 7.50 -0.17
N GLU A 85 -13.38 7.31 -0.28
CA GLU A 85 -14.13 6.21 0.34
C GLU A 85 -13.56 4.81 0.05
N ILE A 86 -12.98 4.61 -1.14
CA ILE A 86 -12.40 3.33 -1.57
C ILE A 86 -11.30 2.80 -0.62
N TRP A 87 -10.60 3.68 0.10
CA TRP A 87 -9.64 3.26 1.13
C TRP A 87 -10.30 2.51 2.30
N PHE A 88 -11.61 2.69 2.49
CA PHE A 88 -12.42 2.08 3.55
C PHE A 88 -13.40 1.05 2.98
N THR A 89 -13.22 0.62 1.74
CA THR A 89 -14.10 -0.33 1.06
C THR A 89 -13.48 -1.74 1.09
N ASP A 90 -14.31 -2.73 1.38
CA ASP A 90 -13.95 -4.14 1.30
C ASP A 90 -14.04 -4.71 -0.12
N THR A 91 -13.58 -5.95 -0.29
CA THR A 91 -13.61 -6.63 -1.60
C THR A 91 -15.02 -6.87 -2.14
N ASP A 92 -16.04 -6.81 -1.28
CA ASP A 92 -17.45 -6.94 -1.65
C ASP A 92 -18.09 -5.58 -2.01
N GLY A 93 -17.29 -4.49 -1.95
CA GLY A 93 -17.75 -3.14 -2.23
C GLY A 93 -18.47 -2.45 -1.07
N LYS A 94 -18.40 -3.02 0.15
CA LYS A 94 -19.01 -2.44 1.34
C LYS A 94 -18.02 -1.52 2.04
N VAL A 95 -18.51 -0.33 2.39
CA VAL A 95 -17.73 0.71 3.08
C VAL A 95 -17.81 0.50 4.59
N ASP A 96 -16.66 0.58 5.27
CA ASP A 96 -16.61 0.78 6.71
C ASP A 96 -16.90 2.26 7.03
N GLU A 97 -18.19 2.58 7.14
CA GLU A 97 -18.67 3.92 7.45
C GLU A 97 -18.14 4.44 8.79
N GLN A 98 -17.87 3.54 9.76
CA GLN A 98 -17.38 3.94 11.08
C GLN A 98 -15.90 4.37 11.00
N ALA A 99 -15.07 3.59 10.31
CA ALA A 99 -13.67 3.95 10.07
C ALA A 99 -13.56 5.24 9.25
N LEU A 100 -14.37 5.38 8.20
CA LEU A 100 -14.40 6.58 7.36
C LEU A 100 -14.85 7.82 8.14
N ALA A 101 -15.91 7.71 8.96
CA ALA A 101 -16.37 8.82 9.79
C ALA A 101 -15.30 9.25 10.80
N ARG A 102 -14.65 8.29 11.47
CA ARG A 102 -13.56 8.56 12.40
C ARG A 102 -12.37 9.23 11.70
N TYR A 103 -12.00 8.78 10.51
CA TYR A 103 -10.96 9.42 9.71
C TYR A 103 -11.34 10.86 9.37
N ARG A 104 -12.57 11.12 8.92
CA ARG A 104 -13.05 12.48 8.61
C ARG A 104 -13.04 13.42 9.81
N GLU A 105 -13.32 12.91 11.01
CA GLU A 105 -13.27 13.71 12.24
C GLU A 105 -11.84 13.96 12.74
N THR A 106 -10.93 13.00 12.56
CA THR A 106 -9.64 13.00 13.28
C THR A 106 -8.41 13.13 12.40
N GLY A 107 -8.52 12.89 11.09
CA GLY A 107 -7.40 12.72 10.16
C GLY A 107 -6.54 11.49 10.43
N VAL A 108 -6.99 10.57 11.31
CA VAL A 108 -6.22 9.39 11.72
C VAL A 108 -6.93 8.11 11.28
N VAL A 109 -6.17 7.21 10.67
CA VAL A 109 -6.60 5.82 10.40
C VAL A 109 -5.84 4.89 11.34
N VAL A 110 -6.59 3.98 11.99
CA VAL A 110 -6.07 2.85 12.75
C VAL A 110 -6.69 1.60 12.15
N ALA A 111 -5.87 0.70 11.61
CA ALA A 111 -6.33 -0.48 10.88
C ALA A 111 -5.33 -1.63 10.97
N GLU A 112 -5.72 -2.77 10.45
CA GLU A 112 -4.86 -3.93 10.21
C GLU A 112 -4.36 -3.92 8.76
N TRP A 113 -3.23 -4.59 8.52
CA TRP A 113 -2.68 -4.81 7.19
C TRP A 113 -1.94 -6.14 7.15
N ASP A 114 -1.82 -6.72 5.97
CA ASP A 114 -1.12 -7.98 5.71
C ASP A 114 -0.08 -7.89 4.57
N CYS A 115 0.08 -6.70 3.99
CA CYS A 115 1.14 -6.45 3.02
C CYS A 115 1.66 -5.01 3.06
N SER A 116 2.84 -4.84 2.47
CA SER A 116 3.46 -3.55 2.27
C SER A 116 4.36 -3.56 1.03
N PRO A 117 4.60 -2.40 0.39
CA PRO A 117 5.53 -2.32 -0.71
C PRO A 117 6.96 -2.45 -0.19
N ALA A 118 7.85 -2.93 -1.06
CA ALA A 118 9.29 -2.95 -0.83
C ALA A 118 9.98 -2.19 -1.99
N PRO A 119 11.08 -1.45 -1.73
CA PRO A 119 11.91 -0.92 -2.80
C PRO A 119 12.45 -2.08 -3.66
N ASP A 120 12.73 -1.82 -4.94
CA ASP A 120 13.40 -2.82 -5.78
C ASP A 120 14.79 -3.10 -5.21
N GLY A 121 15.06 -4.35 -4.84
CA GLY A 121 16.31 -4.77 -4.20
C GLY A 121 16.17 -5.14 -2.72
N ASP A 122 15.48 -6.24 -2.44
CA ASP A 122 16.07 -7.47 -1.88
C ASP A 122 14.95 -8.40 -1.43
N ALA A 123 14.78 -9.52 -2.15
CA ALA A 123 14.29 -10.73 -1.51
C ALA A 123 15.16 -10.95 -0.27
N VAL A 124 14.56 -10.94 0.92
CA VAL A 124 15.22 -11.28 2.17
C VAL A 124 16.07 -12.53 1.91
N PRO A 125 17.41 -12.53 2.11
CA PRO A 125 18.20 -13.72 1.87
C PRO A 125 17.68 -14.81 2.82
N GLU A 126 17.29 -15.95 2.24
CA GLU A 126 16.97 -17.13 3.04
C GLU A 126 18.11 -17.39 4.04
N PRO A 127 17.80 -17.72 5.31
CA PRO A 127 18.83 -18.04 6.28
C PRO A 127 19.63 -19.24 5.74
N LYS A 128 20.89 -18.99 5.39
CA LYS A 128 21.84 -20.05 5.03
C LYS A 128 21.89 -21.02 6.20
N THR A 129 21.33 -22.21 6.02
CA THR A 129 21.53 -23.35 6.91
C THR A 129 23.03 -23.55 7.07
N ALA A 130 23.56 -23.17 8.23
CA ALA A 130 24.93 -23.45 8.61
C ALA A 130 25.09 -24.97 8.67
N THR A 131 25.69 -25.55 7.64
CA THR A 131 26.23 -26.91 7.74
C THR A 131 27.49 -26.81 8.57
N ILE A 132 27.36 -27.09 9.86
CA ILE A 132 28.47 -27.36 10.75
C ILE A 132 29.10 -28.68 10.26
N ARG A 133 30.38 -28.63 9.87
CA ARG A 133 31.27 -29.79 9.78
C ARG A 133 32.29 -29.71 10.90
#